data_AF-A0A7S1GNL8-F1
#
_entry.id   AF-A0A7S1GNL8-F1
#
_cell.length_a   1.000
_cell.length_b   1.000
_cell.length_c   1.000
_cell.angle_alpha   90.00
_cell.angle_beta   90.00
_cell.angle_gamma   90.00
#
_symmetry.space_group_name_H-M   'P 1'
#
loop_
_entity.id
_entity.type
_entity.pdbx_description
1 polymer ?
#
loop_
_entity_poly.entity_id
_entity_poly.type
_entity_poly.pdbx_seq_one_letter_code
_entity_poly.pdbx_strand_id
1 'polypeptide(L)'
;PHLMEVIREHKIHVQAYNVMHGVFSRVHQTPRAHSSLLSVAKSLKKDTEYSPAQVVLKWLSQHDLSSIPRMGSEHHLLENAAVTIAAMPPLSNRQDERVHHAIASMMRGEDLEPPRAEFVNNHSDRTIHLFWSSEDGKELPVHEDLGPGENFNTLTYPGHVFVAYDHDKSSRKEFKVQADYGEHQQFHVEL
;
A
#
# COMPACT_ATOMS: atom_id res chain seq x y z
N PRO A 1 -2.72 -12.40 18.37
CA PRO A 1 -3.05 -13.64 17.61
C PRO A 1 -3.99 -14.58 18.39
N HIS A 2 -3.60 -15.01 19.59
CA HIS A 2 -4.34 -16.04 20.37
C HIS A 2 -5.80 -15.67 20.71
N LEU A 3 -6.08 -14.41 21.06
CA LEU A 3 -7.44 -13.97 21.38
C LEU A 3 -8.43 -14.16 20.22
N MET A 4 -8.04 -13.82 18.98
CA MET A 4 -8.91 -13.93 17.81
C MET A 4 -9.13 -15.37 17.37
N GLU A 5 -8.20 -16.28 17.69
CA GLU A 5 -8.38 -17.72 17.47
C GLU A 5 -9.40 -18.28 18.46
N VAL A 6 -9.23 -18.01 19.75
CA VAL A 6 -10.16 -18.45 20.81
C VAL A 6 -11.58 -17.91 20.55
N ILE A 7 -11.70 -16.64 20.19
CA ILE A 7 -12.99 -16.02 19.88
C ILE A 7 -13.68 -16.74 18.71
N ARG A 8 -12.95 -17.02 17.63
CA ARG A 8 -13.49 -17.73 16.46
C ARG A 8 -13.88 -19.16 16.79
N GLU A 9 -13.05 -19.88 17.54
CA GLU A 9 -13.35 -21.25 17.99
C GLU A 9 -14.66 -21.30 18.79
N HIS A 10 -14.89 -20.30 19.65
CA HIS A 10 -16.09 -20.22 20.50
C HIS A 10 -17.27 -19.52 19.82
N LYS A 11 -17.17 -19.17 18.53
CA LYS A 11 -18.21 -18.45 17.76
C LYS A 11 -18.66 -17.16 18.44
N ILE A 12 -17.75 -16.49 19.14
CA ILE A 12 -18.01 -15.20 19.77
C ILE A 12 -17.89 -14.13 18.69
N HIS A 13 -18.91 -13.29 18.57
CA HIS A 13 -18.86 -12.18 17.63
C HIS A 13 -18.05 -11.01 18.22
N VAL A 14 -17.13 -10.43 17.45
CA VAL A 14 -16.31 -9.30 17.87
C VAL A 14 -16.91 -8.00 17.39
N GLN A 15 -17.09 -7.06 18.32
CA GLN A 15 -17.45 -5.68 18.01
C GLN A 15 -16.27 -4.76 18.33
N ALA A 16 -15.74 -4.11 17.31
CA ALA A 16 -14.73 -3.08 17.43
C ALA A 16 -15.37 -1.76 17.89
N TYR A 17 -14.85 -1.19 18.98
CA TYR A 17 -15.30 0.08 19.55
C TYR A 17 -14.27 1.19 19.31
N ASN A 18 -14.76 2.43 19.20
CA ASN A 18 -13.94 3.64 19.03
C ASN A 18 -12.96 3.59 17.84
N VAL A 19 -13.32 2.87 16.78
CA VAL A 19 -12.47 2.62 15.61
C VAL A 19 -11.98 3.93 15.00
N MET A 20 -12.89 4.87 14.74
CA MET A 20 -12.53 6.12 14.05
C MET A 20 -11.51 6.93 14.84
N HIS A 21 -11.69 7.09 16.15
CA HIS A 21 -10.70 7.78 16.97
C HIS A 21 -9.40 6.97 17.06
N GLY A 22 -9.49 5.65 17.25
CA GLY A 22 -8.32 4.77 17.36
C GLY A 22 -7.42 4.81 16.12
N VAL A 23 -8.02 4.88 14.92
CA VAL A 23 -7.29 4.95 13.65
C VAL A 23 -6.89 6.40 13.33
N PHE A 24 -7.81 7.37 13.37
CA PHE A 24 -7.56 8.70 12.81
C PHE A 24 -6.97 9.72 13.81
N SER A 25 -6.88 9.40 15.11
CA SER A 25 -6.34 10.36 16.12
C SER A 25 -4.89 10.79 15.86
N ARG A 26 -4.12 9.98 15.12
CA ARG A 26 -2.70 10.25 14.82
C ARG A 26 -2.44 10.53 13.35
N VAL A 27 -3.45 10.93 12.58
CA VAL A 27 -3.35 11.15 11.13
C VAL A 27 -2.20 12.08 10.73
N HIS A 28 -1.90 13.10 11.54
CA HIS A 28 -0.80 14.04 11.32
C HIS A 28 0.61 13.40 11.46
N GLN A 29 0.72 12.32 12.23
CA GLN A 29 1.97 11.56 12.41
C GLN A 29 2.13 10.47 11.34
N THR A 30 1.03 10.11 10.66
CA THR A 30 1.00 9.01 9.69
C THR A 30 0.39 9.43 8.33
N PRO A 31 0.96 10.47 7.66
CA PRO A 31 0.40 11.00 6.43
C PRO A 31 0.40 9.98 5.27
N ARG A 32 1.41 9.09 5.15
CA ARG A 32 1.46 8.08 4.08
C ARG A 32 0.43 6.98 4.29
N ALA A 33 0.25 6.52 5.52
CA ALA A 33 -0.80 5.57 5.87
C ALA A 33 -2.19 6.13 5.54
N HIS A 34 -2.44 7.39 5.88
CA HIS A 34 -3.69 8.07 5.52
C HIS A 34 -3.86 8.22 4.00
N SER A 35 -2.80 8.59 3.29
CA SER A 35 -2.79 8.68 1.83
C SER A 35 -3.07 7.32 1.17
N SER A 36 -2.57 6.22 1.75
CA SER A 36 -2.86 4.86 1.29
C SER A 36 -4.36 4.54 1.38
N LEU A 37 -5.02 4.88 2.50
CA LEU A 37 -6.48 4.74 2.64
C LEU A 37 -7.24 5.58 1.60
N LEU A 38 -6.83 6.83 1.38
CA LEU A 38 -7.42 7.70 0.35
C LEU A 38 -7.27 7.11 -1.06
N SER A 39 -6.10 6.56 -1.37
CA SER A 39 -5.80 5.91 -2.65
C SER A 39 -6.69 4.68 -2.86
N VAL A 40 -6.86 3.84 -1.83
CA VAL A 40 -7.80 2.71 -1.87
C VAL A 40 -9.23 3.21 -2.09
N ALA A 41 -9.67 4.24 -1.36
CA ALA A 41 -11.01 4.80 -1.48
C ALA A 41 -11.32 5.27 -2.91
N LYS A 42 -10.38 5.98 -3.54
CA LYS A 42 -10.47 6.44 -4.94
C LYS A 42 -10.48 5.28 -5.95
N SER A 43 -9.84 4.16 -5.63
CA SER A 43 -9.76 3.00 -6.53
C SER A 43 -11.02 2.14 -6.55
N LEU A 44 -11.88 2.24 -5.53
CA LEU A 44 -13.05 1.35 -5.37
C LEU A 44 -14.15 1.62 -6.40
N LYS A 45 -14.39 2.87 -6.81
CA LYS A 45 -15.36 3.20 -7.86
C LYS A 45 -15.08 4.56 -8.48
N LYS A 46 -15.12 4.66 -9.81
CA LYS A 46 -14.85 5.92 -10.53
C LYS A 46 -15.87 7.02 -10.27
N ASP A 47 -17.13 6.66 -10.01
CA ASP A 47 -18.25 7.61 -9.94
C ASP A 47 -18.72 7.87 -8.49
N THR A 48 -18.00 7.36 -7.49
CA THR A 48 -18.37 7.53 -6.08
C THR A 48 -17.12 7.75 -5.27
N GLU A 49 -17.00 8.94 -4.69
CA GLU A 49 -15.91 9.24 -3.77
C GLU A 49 -16.24 8.63 -2.41
N TYR A 50 -15.49 7.59 -2.05
CA TYR A 50 -15.51 7.05 -0.69
C TYR A 50 -14.50 7.77 0.19
N SER A 51 -14.77 7.85 1.48
CA SER A 51 -13.82 8.37 2.46
C SER A 51 -12.92 7.26 3.03
N PRO A 52 -11.78 7.64 3.63
CA PRO A 52 -10.96 6.71 4.42
C PRO A 52 -11.73 6.01 5.54
N ALA A 53 -12.68 6.70 6.18
CA ALA A 53 -13.50 6.12 7.24
C ALA A 53 -14.38 4.98 6.71
N GLN A 54 -14.99 5.16 5.54
CA GLN A 54 -15.78 4.13 4.88
C GLN A 54 -14.93 2.93 4.47
N VAL A 55 -13.70 3.16 4.00
CA VAL A 55 -12.76 2.06 3.68
C VAL A 55 -12.42 1.24 4.92
N VAL A 56 -12.17 1.88 6.07
CA VAL A 56 -11.93 1.19 7.34
C VAL A 56 -13.16 0.38 7.77
N LEU A 57 -14.36 0.94 7.67
CA LEU A 57 -15.60 0.23 7.99
C LEU A 57 -15.86 -0.94 7.05
N LYS A 58 -15.58 -0.77 5.75
CA LYS A 58 -15.67 -1.85 4.76
C LYS A 58 -14.71 -2.98 5.06
N TRP A 59 -13.47 -2.65 5.44
CA TRP A 59 -12.48 -3.64 5.86
C TRP A 59 -12.94 -4.42 7.09
N LEU A 60 -13.41 -3.74 8.15
CA LEU A 60 -13.95 -4.42 9.33
C LEU A 60 -15.11 -5.36 8.97
N SER A 61 -16.06 -4.87 8.16
CA SER A 61 -17.22 -5.64 7.70
C SER A 61 -16.81 -6.88 6.91
N GLN A 62 -15.80 -6.77 6.04
CA GLN A 62 -15.27 -7.89 5.24
C GLN A 62 -14.53 -8.94 6.07
N HIS A 63 -14.05 -8.58 7.27
CA HIS A 63 -13.35 -9.48 8.21
C HIS A 63 -14.25 -9.96 9.38
N ASP A 64 -15.57 -9.93 9.21
CA ASP A 64 -16.57 -10.34 10.21
C ASP A 64 -16.48 -9.58 11.55
N LEU A 65 -15.97 -8.33 11.51
CA LEU A 65 -15.90 -7.43 12.67
C LEU A 65 -17.03 -6.41 12.59
N SER A 66 -17.92 -6.41 13.58
CA SER A 66 -18.91 -5.33 13.69
C SER A 66 -18.26 -4.08 14.24
N SER A 67 -18.79 -2.92 13.89
CA SER A 67 -18.47 -1.66 14.56
C SER A 67 -19.70 -0.78 14.67
N ILE A 68 -19.71 0.05 15.71
CA ILE A 68 -20.73 1.09 15.90
C ILE A 68 -20.01 2.44 15.77
N PRO A 69 -19.97 3.03 14.57
CA PRO A 69 -19.33 4.33 14.40
C PRO A 69 -20.14 5.40 15.18
N ARG A 70 -19.44 6.18 16.02
CA ARG A 70 -20.05 7.32 16.72
C ARG A 70 -19.98 8.55 15.83
N MET A 71 -21.09 9.28 15.73
CA MET A 71 -21.29 10.32 14.74
C MET A 71 -21.87 11.57 15.40
N GLY A 72 -21.28 12.73 15.11
CA GLY A 72 -21.78 14.02 15.58
C GLY A 72 -22.59 14.80 14.55
N SER A 73 -22.64 14.33 13.29
CA SER A 73 -23.33 14.98 12.17
C SER A 73 -24.15 14.00 11.35
N GLU A 74 -25.26 14.49 10.79
CA GLU A 74 -26.17 13.72 9.93
C GLU A 74 -25.50 13.30 8.62
N HIS A 75 -24.62 14.15 8.06
CA HIS A 75 -23.86 13.82 6.86
C HIS A 75 -23.03 12.55 7.03
N HIS A 76 -22.26 12.48 8.13
CA HIS A 76 -21.45 11.29 8.39
C HIS A 76 -22.39 10.10 8.60
N LEU A 77 -23.54 10.27 9.28
CA LEU A 77 -24.45 9.16 9.60
C LEU A 77 -24.86 8.40 8.34
N LEU A 78 -25.18 9.11 7.27
CA LEU A 78 -25.51 8.53 5.98
C LEU A 78 -24.30 7.88 5.30
N GLU A 79 -23.14 8.52 5.39
CA GLU A 79 -21.87 8.04 4.83
C GLU A 79 -21.45 6.68 5.42
N ASN A 80 -21.55 6.53 6.74
CA ASN A 80 -21.15 5.32 7.47
C ASN A 80 -22.32 4.37 7.78
N ALA A 81 -23.51 4.62 7.20
CA ALA A 81 -24.65 3.75 7.37
C ALA A 81 -24.34 2.33 6.87
N ALA A 82 -24.84 1.32 7.56
CA ALA A 82 -24.57 -0.09 7.22
C ALA A 82 -24.94 -0.43 5.76
N VAL A 83 -26.04 0.13 5.25
CA VAL A 83 -26.46 -0.05 3.85
C VAL A 83 -25.45 0.56 2.86
N THR A 84 -24.88 1.71 3.19
CA THR A 84 -23.86 2.38 2.37
C THR A 84 -22.58 1.56 2.32
N ILE A 85 -22.09 1.09 3.47
CA ILE A 85 -20.88 0.26 3.57
C ILE A 85 -21.09 -1.09 2.88
N ALA A 86 -22.27 -1.71 3.04
CA ALA A 86 -22.60 -2.98 2.38
C ALA A 86 -22.64 -2.85 0.85
N ALA A 87 -23.09 -1.71 0.32
CA ALA A 87 -23.14 -1.44 -1.11
C ALA A 87 -21.76 -1.14 -1.73
N MET A 88 -20.72 -0.91 -0.93
CA MET A 88 -19.37 -0.74 -1.43
C MET A 88 -18.84 -2.04 -2.07
N PRO A 89 -18.09 -1.96 -3.19
CA PRO A 89 -17.40 -3.11 -3.76
C PRO A 89 -16.50 -3.79 -2.72
N PRO A 90 -16.32 -5.12 -2.76
CA PRO A 90 -15.37 -5.80 -1.90
C PRO A 90 -13.95 -5.32 -2.15
N LEU A 91 -13.13 -5.28 -1.10
CA LEU A 91 -11.70 -5.00 -1.23
C LEU A 91 -11.01 -6.21 -1.86
N SER A 92 -10.26 -6.00 -2.94
CA SER A 92 -9.34 -7.02 -3.47
C SER A 92 -8.26 -7.34 -2.43
N ASN A 93 -7.63 -8.52 -2.50
CA ASN A 93 -6.57 -8.92 -1.56
C ASN A 93 -5.49 -7.86 -1.38
N ARG A 94 -5.05 -7.23 -2.47
CA ARG A 94 -4.06 -6.15 -2.42
C ARG A 94 -4.58 -4.90 -1.70
N GLN A 95 -5.83 -4.51 -1.94
CA GLN A 95 -6.44 -3.39 -1.21
C GLN A 95 -6.62 -3.73 0.27
N ASP A 96 -7.00 -4.97 0.58
CA ASP A 96 -7.18 -5.47 1.94
C ASP A 96 -5.89 -5.37 2.76
N GLU A 97 -4.78 -5.87 2.21
CA GLU A 97 -3.45 -5.79 2.82
C GLU A 97 -3.02 -4.32 3.02
N ARG A 98 -3.22 -3.46 2.02
CA ARG A 98 -2.90 -2.03 2.12
C ARG A 98 -3.69 -1.34 3.24
N VAL A 99 -4.99 -1.63 3.35
CA VAL A 99 -5.83 -1.09 4.43
C VAL A 99 -5.38 -1.62 5.79
N HIS A 100 -5.06 -2.92 5.89
CA HIS A 100 -4.54 -3.52 7.12
C HIS A 100 -3.26 -2.83 7.60
N HIS A 101 -2.27 -2.67 6.71
CA HIS A 101 -1.01 -2.01 7.03
C HIS A 101 -1.22 -0.54 7.41
N ALA A 102 -2.06 0.18 6.66
CA ALA A 102 -2.37 1.58 6.98
C ALA A 102 -3.03 1.71 8.36
N ILE A 103 -4.04 0.90 8.68
CA ILE A 103 -4.69 0.89 10.00
C ILE A 103 -3.67 0.61 11.11
N ALA A 104 -2.84 -0.42 10.95
CA ALA A 104 -1.84 -0.79 11.94
C ALA A 104 -0.82 0.35 12.19
N SER A 105 -0.31 0.96 11.12
CA SER A 105 0.59 2.12 11.18
C SER A 105 -0.05 3.31 11.90
N MET A 106 -1.28 3.68 11.51
CA MET A 106 -2.02 4.79 12.12
C MET A 106 -2.30 4.56 13.61
N MET A 107 -2.67 3.33 14.00
CA MET A 107 -2.89 2.97 15.40
C MET A 107 -1.60 3.01 16.24
N ARG A 108 -0.45 2.66 15.66
CA ARG A 108 0.87 2.73 16.32
C ARG A 108 1.42 4.15 16.37
N GLY A 109 1.01 5.03 15.44
CA GLY A 109 1.63 6.34 15.25
C GLY A 109 2.97 6.25 14.51
N GLU A 110 3.19 5.16 13.77
CA GLU A 110 4.39 4.91 12.97
C GLU A 110 3.96 4.91 11.51
N ASP A 111 4.37 5.92 10.73
CA ASP A 111 3.94 6.03 9.34
C ASP A 111 4.49 4.89 8.47
N LEU A 112 3.91 4.71 7.28
CA LEU A 112 4.42 3.73 6.32
C LEU A 112 5.79 4.15 5.79
N GLU A 113 6.71 3.19 5.75
CA GLU A 113 8.02 3.35 5.11
C GLU A 113 7.85 3.59 3.59
N PRO A 114 8.79 4.28 2.92
CA PRO A 114 8.81 4.34 1.46
C PRO A 114 8.86 2.92 0.87
N PRO A 115 8.26 2.69 -0.32
CA PRO A 115 8.39 1.41 -0.99
C PRO A 115 9.86 1.06 -1.22
N ARG A 116 10.14 -0.23 -1.24
CA ARG A 116 11.45 -0.77 -1.60
C ARG A 116 11.39 -1.38 -2.98
N ALA A 117 12.38 -1.05 -3.81
CA ALA A 117 12.62 -1.72 -5.08
C ALA A 117 13.89 -2.56 -4.97
N GLU A 118 13.78 -3.83 -5.31
CA GLU A 118 14.89 -4.75 -5.44
C GLU A 118 15.10 -5.08 -6.92
N PHE A 119 16.32 -4.95 -7.39
CA PHE A 119 16.72 -5.32 -8.74
C PHE A 119 17.69 -6.49 -8.64
N VAL A 120 17.35 -7.59 -9.30
CA VAL A 120 18.21 -8.78 -9.39
C VAL A 120 18.72 -8.87 -10.82
N ASN A 121 20.04 -8.85 -10.99
CA ASN A 121 20.65 -9.10 -12.29
C ASN A 121 20.53 -10.60 -12.60
N ASN A 122 19.61 -10.96 -13.50
CA ASN A 122 19.35 -12.36 -13.84
C ASN A 122 20.29 -12.90 -14.94
N HIS A 123 21.30 -12.13 -15.34
CA HIS A 123 22.31 -12.59 -16.27
C HIS A 123 23.41 -13.39 -15.58
N SER A 124 24.05 -14.29 -16.33
CA SER A 124 25.16 -15.13 -15.83
C SER A 124 26.55 -14.56 -16.11
N ASP A 125 26.66 -13.63 -17.06
CA ASP A 125 27.96 -13.24 -17.65
C ASP A 125 28.18 -11.74 -17.82
N ARG A 126 27.17 -10.91 -17.57
CA ARG A 126 27.22 -9.46 -17.82
C ARG A 126 26.78 -8.63 -16.62
N THR A 127 27.37 -7.45 -16.51
CA THR A 127 26.94 -6.41 -15.56
C THR A 127 25.81 -5.57 -16.16
N ILE A 128 25.01 -4.97 -15.28
CA ILE A 128 23.98 -4.00 -15.67
C ILE A 128 24.17 -2.70 -14.90
N HIS A 129 23.74 -1.60 -15.52
CA HIS A 129 23.72 -0.28 -14.89
C HIS A 129 22.28 0.15 -14.66
N LEU A 130 21.97 0.62 -13.45
CA LEU A 130 20.65 1.07 -13.03
C LEU A 130 20.61 2.58 -12.87
N PHE A 131 19.64 3.20 -13.51
CA PHE A 131 19.36 4.63 -13.45
C PHE A 131 17.93 4.86 -12.96
N TRP A 132 17.71 5.97 -12.29
CA TRP A 132 16.37 6.49 -12.02
C TRP A 132 16.04 7.54 -13.09
N SER A 133 14.89 7.40 -13.74
CA SER A 133 14.37 8.39 -14.69
C SER A 133 13.47 9.38 -13.96
N SER A 134 13.89 10.64 -13.93
CA SER A 134 13.06 11.76 -13.49
C SER A 134 11.92 12.04 -14.48
N GLU A 135 10.90 12.77 -14.04
CA GLU A 135 9.79 13.24 -14.88
C GLU A 135 10.27 14.12 -16.05
N ASP A 136 11.38 14.85 -15.87
CA ASP A 136 12.00 15.67 -16.91
C ASP A 136 12.78 14.86 -17.97
N GLY A 137 12.74 13.52 -17.89
CA GLY A 137 13.50 12.62 -18.77
C GLY A 137 15.00 12.55 -18.48
N LYS A 138 15.46 13.16 -17.38
CA LYS A 138 16.84 13.04 -16.91
C LYS A 138 17.03 11.71 -16.19
N GLU A 139 18.06 10.96 -16.60
CA GLU A 139 18.44 9.71 -15.96
C GLU A 139 19.59 9.96 -14.99
N LEU A 140 19.40 9.60 -13.70
CA LEU A 140 20.43 9.69 -12.67
C LEU A 140 20.93 8.29 -12.32
N PRO A 141 22.26 8.04 -12.30
CA PRO A 141 22.78 6.73 -11.91
C PRO A 141 22.44 6.43 -10.46
N VAL A 142 21.95 5.23 -10.22
CA VAL A 142 21.59 4.73 -8.88
C VAL A 142 22.52 3.60 -8.46
N HIS A 143 22.88 2.72 -9.40
CA HIS A 143 23.91 1.71 -9.21
C HIS A 143 24.60 1.41 -10.54
N GLU A 144 25.92 1.52 -10.56
CA GLU A 144 26.73 1.16 -11.73
C GLU A 144 27.35 -0.22 -11.49
N ASP A 145 27.48 -1.04 -12.54
CA ASP A 145 28.13 -2.35 -12.50
C ASP A 145 27.53 -3.36 -11.51
N LEU A 146 26.20 -3.54 -11.53
CA LEU A 146 25.57 -4.63 -10.77
C LEU A 146 25.94 -5.98 -11.43
N GLY A 147 26.69 -6.81 -10.70
CA GLY A 147 27.27 -8.06 -11.20
C GLY A 147 26.25 -9.16 -11.50
N PRO A 148 26.63 -10.20 -12.27
CA PRO A 148 25.80 -11.37 -12.50
C PRO A 148 25.29 -12.02 -11.21
N GLY A 149 23.98 -12.21 -11.08
CA GLY A 149 23.34 -12.77 -9.89
C GLY A 149 23.30 -11.86 -8.66
N GLU A 150 23.87 -10.65 -8.73
CA GLU A 150 23.81 -9.69 -7.64
C GLU A 150 22.44 -8.99 -7.57
N ASN A 151 22.12 -8.50 -6.36
CA ASN A 151 20.92 -7.71 -6.11
C ASN A 151 21.27 -6.31 -5.59
N PHE A 152 20.46 -5.34 -6.00
CA PHE A 152 20.51 -3.98 -5.51
C PHE A 152 19.16 -3.59 -4.91
N ASN A 153 19.19 -3.06 -3.70
CA ASN A 153 18.01 -2.67 -2.93
C ASN A 153 18.04 -1.17 -2.67
N THR A 154 16.95 -0.47 -3.00
CA THR A 154 16.81 0.96 -2.73
C THR A 154 15.41 1.33 -2.25
N LEU A 155 15.33 2.37 -1.42
CA LEU A 155 14.07 3.07 -1.18
C LEU A 155 13.68 3.86 -2.44
N THR A 156 12.38 3.97 -2.68
CA THR A 156 11.83 4.64 -3.85
C THR A 156 10.46 5.25 -3.52
N TYR A 157 9.73 5.72 -4.53
CA TYR A 157 8.37 6.21 -4.40
C TYR A 157 7.44 5.54 -5.43
N PRO A 158 6.12 5.46 -5.14
CA PRO A 158 5.16 4.89 -6.07
C PRO A 158 5.19 5.63 -7.42
N GLY A 159 5.23 4.88 -8.52
CA GLY A 159 5.27 5.44 -9.87
C GLY A 159 6.67 5.84 -10.38
N HIS A 160 7.72 5.79 -9.55
CA HIS A 160 9.09 5.95 -10.01
C HIS A 160 9.43 4.98 -11.14
N VAL A 161 10.23 5.43 -12.10
CA VAL A 161 10.70 4.61 -13.21
C VAL A 161 12.21 4.44 -13.07
N PHE A 162 12.66 3.19 -13.05
CA PHE A 162 14.06 2.84 -13.18
C PHE A 162 14.34 2.35 -14.59
N VAL A 163 15.56 2.56 -15.06
CA VAL A 163 16.02 2.16 -16.38
C VAL A 163 17.27 1.32 -16.17
N ALA A 164 17.26 0.10 -16.69
CA ALA A 164 18.44 -0.74 -16.73
C ALA A 164 19.07 -0.70 -18.11
N TYR A 165 20.40 -0.61 -18.13
CA TYR A 165 21.23 -0.76 -19.30
C TYR A 165 22.17 -1.96 -19.15
N ASP A 166 22.53 -2.59 -20.26
CA ASP A 166 23.69 -3.47 -20.33
C ASP A 166 24.99 -2.67 -20.20
N HIS A 167 26.11 -3.37 -20.06
CA HIS A 167 27.44 -2.75 -19.89
C HIS A 167 27.76 -1.70 -20.97
N ASP A 168 27.45 -2.00 -22.24
CA ASP A 168 27.72 -1.12 -23.37
C ASP A 168 26.64 -0.06 -23.61
N LYS A 169 25.58 -0.05 -22.78
CA LYS A 169 24.36 0.78 -22.94
C LYS A 169 23.69 0.65 -24.31
N SER A 170 23.81 -0.52 -24.93
CA SER A 170 23.17 -0.87 -26.19
C SER A 170 21.70 -1.29 -26.02
N SER A 171 21.38 -1.88 -24.87
CA SER A 171 20.07 -2.42 -24.54
C SER A 171 19.48 -1.67 -23.35
N ARG A 172 18.19 -1.34 -23.43
CA ARG A 172 17.49 -0.50 -22.45
C ARG A 172 16.16 -1.12 -22.06
N LYS A 173 15.87 -1.22 -20.76
CA LYS A 173 14.56 -1.67 -20.25
C LYS A 173 14.11 -0.82 -19.08
N GLU A 174 12.84 -0.44 -19.11
CA GLU A 174 12.21 0.37 -18.06
C GLU A 174 11.47 -0.51 -17.06
N PHE A 175 11.55 -0.11 -15.79
CA PHE A 175 10.91 -0.76 -14.66
C PHE A 175 10.16 0.29 -13.87
N LYS A 176 8.82 0.29 -14.01
CA LYS A 176 7.95 1.17 -13.25
C LYS A 176 7.60 0.54 -11.90
N VAL A 177 7.88 1.26 -10.83
CA VAL A 177 7.49 0.89 -9.47
C VAL A 177 5.99 0.97 -9.35
N GLN A 178 5.38 -0.19 -9.10
CA GLN A 178 3.97 -0.34 -8.77
C GLN A 178 3.75 -0.54 -7.27
N ALA A 179 4.80 -0.82 -6.49
CA ALA A 179 4.73 -0.89 -5.03
C ALA A 179 4.29 0.45 -4.42
N ASP A 180 3.39 0.36 -3.46
CA ASP A 180 2.97 1.48 -2.63
C ASP A 180 3.77 1.56 -1.31
N TYR A 181 3.55 2.58 -0.49
CA TYR A 181 4.19 2.72 0.81
C TYR A 181 4.00 1.48 1.70
N GLY A 182 5.09 1.02 2.32
CA GLY A 182 5.16 -0.22 3.08
C GLY A 182 5.27 -1.51 2.24
N GLU A 183 5.15 -1.43 0.91
CA GLU A 183 5.30 -2.58 0.02
C GLU A 183 6.75 -2.75 -0.48
N HIS A 184 7.05 -3.97 -0.94
CA HIS A 184 8.31 -4.33 -1.57
C HIS A 184 8.04 -4.87 -2.98
N GLN A 185 8.82 -4.44 -3.97
CA GLN A 185 8.73 -4.96 -5.33
C GLN A 185 10.10 -5.39 -5.83
N GLN A 186 10.16 -6.63 -6.31
CA GLN A 186 11.34 -7.21 -6.92
C GLN A 186 11.23 -7.20 -8.44
N PHE A 187 12.34 -6.88 -9.11
CA PHE A 187 12.48 -6.88 -10.56
C PHE A 187 13.62 -7.80 -10.96
N HIS A 188 13.33 -8.76 -11.84
CA HIS A 188 14.35 -9.57 -12.51
C HIS A 188 14.75 -8.84 -13.80
N VAL A 189 16.01 -8.40 -13.85
CA VAL A 189 16.52 -7.67 -15.00
C VAL A 189 17.06 -8.67 -16.01
N GLU A 190 16.40 -8.70 -17.16
CA GLU A 190 16.75 -9.48 -18.34
C GLU A 190 16.75 -8.51 -19.53
N LEU A 191 17.94 -8.33 -20.13
CA LEU A 191 18.29 -7.38 -21.19
C LEU A 191 18.89 -8.11 -22.37
#